data_AF-A0A640QH23-F1
#
_entry.id   AF-A0A640QH23-F1
#
_cell.length_a   1.000
_cell.length_b   1.000
_cell.length_c   1.000
_cell.angle_alpha   90.00
_cell.angle_beta   90.00
_cell.angle_gamma   90.00
#
_symmetry.space_group_name_H-M   'P 1'
#
loop_
_entity.id
_entity.type
_entity.pdbx_description
1 polymer ?
#
loop_
_entity_poly.entity_id
_entity_poly.type
_entity_poly.pdbx_seq_one_letter_code
_entity_poly.pdbx_strand_id
1 'polypeptide(L)'
;MDQSTTVLDIDFGMSQLSGNKKLLFTLLGKFTDEYRTLDASLQAHIAKGDFNEAYSLVHTLKGVTGNLGLFALHNASKPVESAFRNENRVADEYPVFLGLLNETIAAVDALIQEPETEAPSSTQATGAAAEQARKQLLAALKASEFIAQDKLDYWLDAIALPQEKRAAIVDAVDELDYEEAISELENS
;
A
#
# COMPACT_ATOMS: atom_id res chain seq x y z
N MET A 1 11.39 -11.34 14.80
CA MET A 1 11.64 -9.90 14.62
C MET A 1 10.71 -9.18 15.58
N ASP A 2 11.20 -8.17 16.29
CA ASP A 2 10.36 -7.39 17.19
C ASP A 2 9.44 -6.50 16.35
N GLN A 3 8.22 -6.98 16.08
CA GLN A 3 7.21 -6.22 15.32
C GLN A 3 6.85 -4.89 16.00
N SER A 4 7.30 -4.65 17.24
CA SER A 4 6.93 -3.46 18.00
C SER A 4 7.42 -2.15 17.38
N THR A 5 8.45 -2.18 16.54
CA THR A 5 9.04 -1.01 15.88
C THR A 5 8.77 -0.94 14.38
N THR A 6 8.02 -1.89 13.82
CA THR A 6 7.72 -1.92 12.39
C THR A 6 6.69 -0.85 12.05
N VAL A 7 7.07 0.12 11.21
CA VAL A 7 6.19 1.23 10.78
C VAL A 7 5.04 0.71 9.90
N LEU A 8 5.33 -0.23 9.01
CA LEU A 8 4.36 -0.86 8.12
C LEU A 8 4.78 -2.32 7.83
N ASP A 9 3.91 -3.27 8.15
CA ASP A 9 4.06 -4.69 7.84
C ASP A 9 3.01 -5.10 6.80
N ILE A 10 3.42 -5.09 5.52
CA ILE A 10 2.54 -5.38 4.39
C ILE A 10 2.08 -6.84 4.42
N ASP A 11 2.96 -7.78 4.74
CA ASP A 11 2.64 -9.21 4.78
C ASP A 11 1.59 -9.51 5.85
N PHE A 12 1.75 -8.88 7.02
CA PHE A 12 0.73 -8.96 8.07
C PHE A 12 -0.59 -8.35 7.61
N GLY A 13 -0.60 -7.11 7.10
CA GLY A 13 -1.82 -6.46 6.61
C GLY A 13 -2.53 -7.27 5.52
N MET A 14 -1.77 -7.88 4.62
CA MET A 14 -2.25 -8.81 3.59
C MET A 14 -2.91 -10.04 4.21
N SER A 15 -2.28 -10.64 5.22
CA SER A 15 -2.82 -11.82 5.90
C SER A 15 -4.16 -11.54 6.57
N GLN A 16 -4.35 -10.33 7.13
CA GLN A 16 -5.61 -9.91 7.76
C GLN A 16 -6.74 -9.77 6.72
N LEU A 17 -6.39 -9.51 5.47
CA LEU A 17 -7.32 -9.27 4.37
C LEU A 17 -7.38 -10.44 3.38
N SER A 18 -7.01 -11.65 3.83
CA SER A 18 -7.02 -12.87 3.00
C SER A 18 -6.23 -12.73 1.69
N GLY A 19 -5.12 -11.98 1.73
CA GLY A 19 -4.26 -11.72 0.57
C GLY A 19 -4.77 -10.64 -0.37
N ASN A 20 -5.80 -9.86 0.00
CA ASN A 20 -6.36 -8.84 -0.87
C ASN A 20 -5.54 -7.53 -0.86
N LYS A 21 -4.53 -7.46 -1.74
CA LYS A 21 -3.64 -6.28 -1.91
C LYS A 21 -4.41 -5.01 -2.23
N LYS A 22 -5.37 -5.07 -3.14
CA LYS A 22 -6.16 -3.89 -3.55
C LYS A 22 -6.92 -3.29 -2.36
N LEU A 23 -7.53 -4.15 -1.53
CA LEU A 23 -8.22 -3.71 -0.33
C LEU A 23 -7.24 -3.13 0.70
N LEU A 24 -6.08 -3.75 0.93
CA LEU A 24 -5.06 -3.24 1.84
C LEU A 24 -4.65 -1.82 1.47
N PHE A 25 -4.26 -1.59 0.22
CA PHE A 25 -3.82 -0.28 -0.26
C PHE A 25 -4.95 0.77 -0.21
N THR A 26 -6.20 0.35 -0.48
CA THR A 26 -7.38 1.22 -0.33
C THR A 26 -7.55 1.67 1.13
N LEU A 27 -7.39 0.75 2.09
CA LEU A 27 -7.51 1.06 3.51
C LEU A 27 -6.34 1.91 4.02
N LEU A 28 -5.13 1.66 3.53
CA LEU A 28 -3.95 2.48 3.82
C LEU A 28 -4.11 3.92 3.29
N GLY A 29 -4.64 4.10 2.08
CA GLY A 29 -4.94 5.44 1.55
C GLY A 29 -6.01 6.17 2.36
N LYS A 30 -7.09 5.48 2.74
CA LYS A 30 -8.10 6.07 3.64
C LYS A 30 -7.53 6.46 4.99
N PHE A 31 -6.63 5.64 5.54
CA PHE A 31 -5.93 5.94 6.78
C PHE A 31 -5.15 7.25 6.66
N THR A 32 -4.38 7.47 5.59
CA THR A 32 -3.62 8.74 5.47
C THR A 32 -4.54 9.93 5.31
N ASP A 33 -5.60 9.83 4.51
CA ASP A 33 -6.58 10.90 4.34
C ASP A 33 -7.28 11.28 5.66
N GLU A 34 -7.67 10.28 6.47
CA GLU A 34 -8.37 10.48 7.74
C GLU A 34 -7.47 11.08 8.83
N TYR A 35 -6.23 10.59 8.95
CA TYR A 35 -5.39 10.89 10.12
C TYR A 35 -4.35 12.00 9.89
N ARG A 36 -4.22 12.55 8.68
CA ARG A 36 -3.35 13.72 8.39
C ARG A 36 -3.61 14.92 9.31
N THR A 37 -4.85 15.17 9.67
CA THR A 37 -5.24 16.31 10.51
C THR A 37 -5.46 15.92 11.97
N LEU A 38 -5.10 14.69 12.36
CA LEU A 38 -5.38 14.18 13.70
C LEU A 38 -4.77 15.06 14.80
N ASP A 39 -3.53 15.53 14.64
CA ASP A 39 -2.90 16.39 15.65
C ASP A 39 -3.70 17.69 15.88
N ALA A 40 -4.13 18.35 14.81
CA ALA A 40 -4.95 19.56 14.92
C ALA A 40 -6.26 19.30 15.68
N SER A 41 -6.92 18.17 15.41
CA SER A 41 -8.12 17.75 16.13
C SER A 41 -7.83 17.46 17.61
N LEU A 42 -6.75 16.73 17.91
CA LEU A 42 -6.35 16.41 19.29
C LEU A 42 -6.02 17.68 20.08
N GLN A 43 -5.23 18.59 19.52
CA GLN A 43 -4.92 19.88 20.16
C GLN A 43 -6.18 20.70 20.45
N ALA A 44 -7.15 20.71 19.53
CA ALA A 44 -8.40 21.42 19.74
C ALA A 44 -9.23 20.86 20.91
N HIS A 45 -9.25 19.54 21.10
CA HIS A 45 -9.90 18.91 22.25
C HIS A 45 -9.11 19.11 23.55
N ILE A 46 -7.78 18.96 23.51
CA ILE A 46 -6.89 19.19 24.66
C ILE A 46 -7.06 20.62 25.18
N ALA A 47 -7.08 21.63 24.30
CA ALA A 47 -7.23 23.03 24.68
C ALA A 47 -8.58 23.34 25.35
N LYS A 48 -9.62 22.55 25.06
CA LYS A 48 -10.95 22.65 25.68
C LYS A 48 -11.08 21.80 26.96
N GLY A 49 -10.11 20.93 27.24
CA GLY A 49 -10.19 19.94 28.31
C GLY A 49 -11.07 18.72 27.96
N ASP A 50 -11.42 18.54 26.69
CA ASP A 50 -12.31 17.47 26.20
C ASP A 50 -11.54 16.14 26.01
N PHE A 51 -10.94 15.62 27.07
CA PHE A 51 -10.10 14.41 27.01
C PHE A 51 -10.85 13.14 26.61
N ASN A 52 -12.17 13.08 26.78
CA ASN A 52 -13.00 11.97 26.30
C ASN A 52 -13.03 11.87 24.77
N GLU A 53 -13.09 13.01 24.07
CA GLU A 53 -13.05 13.06 22.61
C GLU A 53 -11.64 12.77 22.09
N ALA A 54 -10.62 13.34 22.74
CA ALA A 54 -9.22 13.03 22.43
C ALA A 54 -8.92 11.52 22.60
N TYR A 55 -9.42 10.91 23.69
CA TYR A 55 -9.36 9.46 23.90
C TYR A 55 -10.03 8.69 22.77
N SER A 56 -11.25 9.06 22.38
CA SER A 56 -12.02 8.35 21.35
C SER A 56 -11.31 8.36 19.99
N LEU A 57 -10.67 9.48 19.64
CA LEU A 57 -9.86 9.60 18.42
C LEU A 57 -8.66 8.66 18.44
N VAL A 58 -7.87 8.66 19.53
CA VAL A 58 -6.69 7.80 19.65
C VAL A 58 -7.07 6.31 19.78
N HIS A 59 -8.19 6.00 20.45
CA HIS A 59 -8.72 4.65 20.55
C HIS A 59 -9.08 4.07 19.18
N THR A 60 -9.76 4.87 18.37
CA THR A 60 -10.13 4.48 16.98
C THR A 60 -8.88 4.27 16.14
N LEU A 61 -7.94 5.22 16.16
CA LEU A 61 -6.65 5.09 15.47
C LEU A 61 -5.93 3.79 15.85
N LYS A 62 -5.82 3.50 17.16
CA LYS A 62 -5.15 2.29 17.65
C LYS A 62 -5.78 1.01 17.09
N GLY A 63 -7.11 0.97 17.01
CA GLY A 63 -7.84 -0.16 16.43
C GLY A 63 -7.52 -0.34 14.95
N VAL A 64 -7.47 0.75 14.19
CA VAL A 64 -7.11 0.74 12.77
C VAL A 64 -5.67 0.29 12.56
N THR A 65 -4.71 0.85 13.31
CA THR A 65 -3.28 0.55 13.14
C THR A 65 -2.95 -0.91 13.43
N GLY A 66 -3.62 -1.53 14.41
CA GLY A 66 -3.45 -2.95 14.72
C GLY A 66 -3.89 -3.89 13.60
N ASN A 67 -4.94 -3.53 12.84
CA ASN A 67 -5.46 -4.36 11.75
C ASN A 67 -4.70 -4.17 10.43
N LEU A 68 -3.97 -3.07 10.27
CA LEU A 68 -3.23 -2.73 9.06
C LEU A 68 -1.72 -3.00 9.15
N GLY A 69 -1.24 -3.59 10.25
CA GLY A 69 0.20 -3.85 10.43
C GLY A 69 1.03 -2.59 10.70
N LEU A 70 0.41 -1.52 11.20
CA LEU A 70 1.07 -0.25 11.52
C LEU A 70 1.58 -0.27 12.98
N PHE A 71 2.44 -1.25 13.29
CA PHE A 71 2.70 -1.66 14.67
C PHE A 71 3.44 -0.61 15.52
N ALA A 72 4.39 0.12 14.95
CA ALA A 72 5.09 1.18 15.65
C ALA A 72 4.11 2.25 16.16
N LEU A 73 3.21 2.70 15.29
CA LEU A 73 2.17 3.67 15.63
C LEU A 73 1.13 3.08 16.60
N HIS A 74 0.72 1.82 16.39
CA HIS A 74 -0.16 1.10 17.31
C HIS A 74 0.40 1.12 18.74
N ASN A 75 1.69 0.81 18.91
CA ASN A 75 2.31 0.80 20.23
C ASN A 75 2.46 2.19 20.83
N ALA A 76 2.86 3.18 20.04
CA ALA A 76 2.98 4.56 20.49
C ALA A 76 1.65 5.19 20.89
N SER A 77 0.52 4.71 20.34
CA SER A 77 -0.81 5.19 20.71
C SER A 77 -1.25 4.76 22.13
N LYS A 78 -0.73 3.64 22.66
CA LYS A 78 -1.15 3.09 23.96
C LYS A 78 -0.93 4.02 25.15
N PRO A 79 0.27 4.61 25.37
CA PRO A 79 0.48 5.54 26.49
C PRO A 79 -0.36 6.82 26.32
N VAL A 80 -0.52 7.33 25.09
CA VAL A 80 -1.34 8.52 24.80
C VAL A 80 -2.82 8.25 25.12
N GLU A 81 -3.38 7.14 24.63
CA GLU A 81 -4.74 6.71 24.92
C GLU A 81 -4.98 6.56 26.44
N SER A 82 -4.04 5.92 27.14
CA SER A 82 -4.13 5.72 28.59
C SER A 82 -4.12 7.05 29.36
N ALA A 83 -3.24 7.99 28.99
CA ALA A 83 -3.15 9.28 29.66
C ALA A 83 -4.43 10.12 29.46
N PHE A 84 -5.02 10.09 28.25
CA PHE A 84 -6.31 10.74 28.02
C PHE A 84 -7.44 10.10 28.83
N ARG A 85 -7.51 8.77 28.90
CA ARG A 85 -8.59 8.05 29.60
C ARG A 85 -8.51 8.15 31.12
N ASN A 86 -7.31 7.94 31.67
CA ASN A 86 -7.13 7.67 33.10
C ASN A 86 -6.63 8.90 33.88
N GLU A 87 -5.95 9.80 33.19
CA GLU A 87 -5.24 10.92 33.82
C GLU A 87 -5.72 12.29 33.32
N ASN A 88 -6.57 12.32 32.26
CA ASN A 88 -7.03 13.55 31.61
C ASN A 88 -5.88 14.53 31.33
N ARG A 89 -4.78 13.99 30.77
CA ARG A 89 -3.58 14.77 30.46
C ARG A 89 -2.94 14.32 29.15
N VAL A 90 -2.03 15.14 28.67
CA VAL A 90 -1.13 14.79 27.57
C VAL A 90 0.01 13.92 28.13
N ALA A 91 0.29 12.80 27.47
CA ALA A 91 1.41 11.92 27.79
C ALA A 91 2.74 12.54 27.34
N ASP A 92 3.85 12.18 28.01
CA ASP A 92 5.18 12.66 27.60
C ASP A 92 5.61 12.05 26.25
N GLU A 93 5.02 10.91 25.90
CA GLU A 93 5.19 10.20 24.63
C GLU A 93 4.38 10.81 23.47
N TYR A 94 3.54 11.81 23.73
CA TYR A 94 2.70 12.44 22.69
C TYR A 94 3.52 12.94 21.47
N PRO A 95 4.69 13.60 21.63
CA PRO A 95 5.52 13.98 20.49
C PRO A 95 6.06 12.79 19.69
N VAL A 96 6.39 11.68 20.37
CA VAL A 96 6.88 10.45 19.72
C VAL A 96 5.75 9.81 18.91
N PHE A 97 4.55 9.76 19.48
CA PHE A 97 3.35 9.30 18.80
C PHE A 97 3.06 10.10 17.52
N LEU A 98 3.15 11.44 17.58
CA LEU A 98 2.99 12.28 16.40
C LEU A 98 4.09 12.10 15.36
N GLY A 99 5.34 11.93 15.81
CA GLY A 99 6.46 11.61 14.93
C GLY A 99 6.19 10.34 14.13
N LEU A 100 5.76 9.28 14.82
CA LEU A 100 5.41 8.01 14.19
C LEU A 100 4.16 8.11 13.31
N LEU A 101 3.17 8.90 13.68
CA LEU A 101 2.00 9.13 12.82
C LEU A 101 2.43 9.73 11.47
N ASN A 102 3.25 10.78 11.50
CA ASN A 102 3.74 11.44 10.30
C ASN A 102 4.66 10.53 9.49
N GLU A 103 5.52 9.76 10.16
CA GLU A 103 6.38 8.75 9.51
C GLU A 103 5.54 7.66 8.82
N THR A 104 4.51 7.13 9.51
CA THR A 104 3.60 6.15 8.92
C THR A 104 2.84 6.73 7.73
N ILE A 105 2.33 7.96 7.83
CA ILE A 105 1.64 8.61 6.71
C ILE A 105 2.60 8.78 5.53
N ALA A 106 3.83 9.25 5.75
CA ALA A 106 4.81 9.42 4.71
C ALA A 106 5.22 8.08 4.06
N ALA A 107 5.37 7.02 4.85
CA ALA A 107 5.69 5.68 4.36
C ALA A 107 4.55 5.10 3.51
N VAL A 108 3.30 5.29 3.94
CA VAL A 108 2.13 4.86 3.18
C VAL A 108 1.95 5.68 1.91
N ASP A 109 2.15 7.00 1.97
CA ASP A 109 2.10 7.85 0.78
C ASP A 109 3.18 7.48 -0.22
N ALA A 110 4.40 7.22 0.24
CA ALA A 110 5.47 6.73 -0.62
C ALA A 110 5.10 5.39 -1.26
N LEU A 111 4.50 4.47 -0.51
CA LEU A 111 4.07 3.16 -1.03
C LEU A 111 2.92 3.25 -2.05
N ILE A 112 2.00 4.21 -1.87
CA ILE A 112 0.85 4.42 -2.77
C ILE A 112 1.24 5.27 -3.99
N GLN A 113 2.15 6.23 -3.82
CA GLN A 113 2.65 7.09 -4.88
C GLN A 113 3.84 6.51 -5.63
N GLU A 114 4.48 5.47 -5.11
CA GLU A 114 5.37 4.63 -5.92
C GLU A 114 4.52 4.13 -7.11
N PRO A 115 4.79 4.59 -8.35
CA PRO A 115 4.52 3.70 -9.47
C PRO A 115 5.29 2.42 -9.15
N GLU A 116 4.79 1.22 -9.50
CA GLU A 116 5.54 -0.03 -9.29
C GLU A 116 7.01 0.13 -9.72
N THR A 117 7.91 0.45 -8.78
CA THR A 117 9.32 0.77 -9.06
C THR A 117 10.19 -0.11 -8.18
N GLU A 118 10.01 -1.41 -8.33
CA GLU A 118 11.15 -2.31 -8.34
C GLU A 118 11.61 -2.53 -9.78
N ALA A 119 12.37 -1.56 -10.29
CA ALA A 119 13.64 -1.80 -10.96
C ALA A 119 14.44 -0.49 -11.03
N PRO A 120 15.77 -0.53 -10.76
CA PRO A 120 16.60 0.65 -10.72
C PRO A 120 16.70 1.29 -12.10
N SER A 121 16.37 2.58 -12.16
CA SER A 121 16.72 3.41 -13.30
C SER A 121 18.23 3.64 -13.33
N SER A 122 18.91 2.97 -14.27
CA SER A 122 20.07 3.54 -14.93
C SER A 122 19.93 3.31 -16.43
N THR A 123 19.60 4.41 -17.11
CA THR A 123 19.80 4.72 -18.52
C THR A 123 20.81 3.81 -19.22
N GLN A 124 20.32 2.95 -20.13
CA GLN A 124 20.98 2.27 -21.27
C GLN A 124 20.62 0.76 -21.33
N ALA A 125 19.58 0.41 -22.09
CA ALA A 125 19.43 -0.81 -22.90
C ALA A 125 17.95 -1.03 -23.24
N THR A 126 17.49 -0.48 -24.36
CA THR A 126 16.12 -0.65 -24.88
C THR A 126 15.71 -2.10 -25.16
N GLY A 127 16.64 -3.07 -25.12
CA GLY A 127 16.33 -4.50 -25.25
C GLY A 127 16.06 -5.25 -23.94
N ALA A 128 16.70 -4.86 -22.82
CA ALA A 128 16.63 -5.62 -21.58
C ALA A 128 15.26 -5.50 -20.87
N ALA A 129 14.67 -4.29 -20.90
CA ALA A 129 13.35 -4.04 -20.35
C ALA A 129 12.24 -4.76 -21.14
N ALA A 130 12.34 -4.77 -22.48
CA ALA A 130 11.42 -5.50 -23.35
C ALA A 130 11.50 -7.02 -23.13
N GLU A 131 12.71 -7.57 -23.01
CA GLU A 131 12.89 -8.99 -22.69
C GLU A 131 12.35 -9.36 -21.30
N GLN A 132 12.53 -8.48 -20.31
CA GLN A 132 12.00 -8.70 -18.97
C GLN A 132 10.47 -8.66 -18.95
N ALA A 133 9.86 -7.65 -19.57
CA ALA A 133 8.41 -7.55 -19.71
C ALA A 133 7.83 -8.77 -20.43
N ARG A 134 8.47 -9.22 -21.53
CA ARG A 134 8.07 -10.43 -22.26
C ARG A 134 8.15 -11.68 -21.39
N LYS A 135 9.22 -11.85 -20.60
CA LYS A 135 9.35 -13.00 -19.67
C LYS A 135 8.30 -12.97 -18.58
N GLN A 136 8.00 -11.80 -18.02
CA GLN A 136 7.00 -11.65 -16.96
C GLN A 136 5.59 -11.91 -17.47
N LEU A 137 5.22 -11.36 -18.63
CA LEU A 137 3.94 -11.65 -19.28
C LEU A 137 3.81 -13.14 -19.59
N LEU A 138 4.83 -13.75 -20.21
CA LEU A 138 4.82 -15.17 -20.52
C LEU A 138 4.70 -16.06 -19.27
N ALA A 139 5.36 -15.70 -18.16
CA ALA A 139 5.27 -16.42 -16.90
C ALA A 139 3.87 -16.33 -16.29
N ALA A 140 3.26 -15.14 -16.29
CA ALA A 140 1.91 -14.93 -15.79
C ALA A 140 0.86 -15.71 -16.60
N LEU A 141 0.97 -15.68 -17.94
CA LEU A 141 0.10 -16.45 -18.83
C LEU A 141 0.24 -17.97 -18.60
N LYS A 142 1.48 -18.47 -18.50
CA LYS A 142 1.75 -19.90 -18.22
C LYS A 142 1.27 -20.36 -16.85
N ALA A 143 1.23 -19.45 -15.88
CA ALA A 143 0.71 -19.72 -14.55
C ALA A 143 -0.82 -19.56 -14.47
N SER A 144 -1.49 -19.15 -15.57
CA SER A 144 -2.92 -18.80 -15.61
C SER A 144 -3.30 -17.81 -14.51
N GLU A 145 -2.38 -16.90 -14.20
CA GLU A 145 -2.56 -15.87 -13.18
C GLU A 145 -3.43 -14.74 -13.75
N PHE A 146 -4.26 -14.15 -12.87
CA PHE A 146 -5.00 -12.95 -13.22
C PHE A 146 -4.03 -11.79 -13.48
N ILE A 147 -4.07 -11.22 -14.69
CA ILE A 147 -3.29 -10.05 -15.09
C ILE A 147 -4.23 -8.85 -15.09
N ALA A 148 -3.91 -7.82 -14.29
CA ALA A 148 -4.67 -6.57 -14.32
C ALA A 148 -4.40 -5.78 -15.62
N GLN A 149 -5.42 -5.09 -16.15
CA GLN A 149 -5.33 -4.30 -17.39
C GLN A 149 -4.13 -3.36 -17.41
N ASP A 150 -3.92 -2.58 -16.35
CA ASP A 150 -2.81 -1.61 -16.27
C ASP A 150 -1.43 -2.29 -16.35
N LYS A 151 -1.32 -3.50 -15.79
CA LYS A 151 -0.10 -4.31 -15.81
C LYS A 151 0.15 -4.94 -17.18
N LEU A 152 -0.91 -5.39 -17.83
CA LEU A 152 -0.87 -5.90 -19.19
C LEU A 152 -0.44 -4.80 -20.17
N ASP A 153 -1.05 -3.62 -20.07
CA ASP A 153 -0.72 -2.46 -20.89
C ASP A 153 0.74 -2.03 -20.70
N TYR A 154 1.22 -1.97 -19.45
CA TYR A 154 2.63 -1.69 -19.16
C TYR A 154 3.59 -2.68 -19.82
N TRP A 155 3.32 -3.98 -19.70
CA TRP A 155 4.15 -5.00 -20.34
C TRP A 155 4.12 -4.89 -21.86
N LEU A 156 2.95 -4.69 -22.47
CA LEU A 156 2.81 -4.55 -23.92
C LEU A 156 3.47 -3.28 -24.46
N ASP A 157 3.40 -2.16 -23.72
CA ASP A 157 4.10 -0.91 -24.04
C ASP A 157 5.63 -1.10 -23.98
N ALA A 158 6.13 -1.83 -22.99
CA ALA A 158 7.55 -2.12 -22.84
C ALA A 158 8.09 -3.07 -23.92
N ILE A 159 7.28 -4.03 -24.39
CA ILE A 159 7.64 -4.95 -25.48
C ILE A 159 7.58 -4.24 -26.85
N ALA A 160 6.82 -3.14 -26.95
CA ALA A 160 6.65 -2.33 -28.14
C ALA A 160 6.11 -3.13 -29.35
N LEU A 161 5.07 -3.93 -29.11
CA LEU A 161 4.43 -4.75 -30.14
C LEU A 161 3.64 -3.92 -31.17
N PRO A 162 3.49 -4.41 -32.41
CA PRO A 162 2.53 -3.87 -33.36
C PRO A 162 1.12 -3.85 -32.76
N GLN A 163 0.35 -2.81 -33.07
CA GLN A 163 -0.99 -2.61 -32.52
C GLN A 163 -1.92 -3.82 -32.72
N GLU A 164 -1.79 -4.53 -33.85
CA GLU A 164 -2.55 -5.73 -34.16
C GLU A 164 -2.27 -6.87 -33.17
N LYS A 165 -0.99 -7.12 -32.87
CA LYS A 165 -0.56 -8.12 -31.88
C LYS A 165 -0.94 -7.75 -30.46
N ARG A 166 -0.82 -6.45 -30.11
CA ARG A 166 -1.26 -5.93 -28.82
C ARG A 166 -2.74 -6.22 -28.60
N ALA A 167 -3.59 -5.89 -29.57
CA ALA A 167 -5.03 -6.10 -29.47
C ALA A 167 -5.37 -7.59 -29.32
N ALA A 168 -4.76 -8.47 -30.10
CA ALA A 168 -4.99 -9.91 -30.02
C ALA A 168 -4.62 -10.49 -28.64
N ILE A 169 -3.50 -10.06 -28.04
CA ILE A 169 -3.10 -10.50 -26.70
C ILE A 169 -4.07 -9.98 -25.63
N VAL A 170 -4.52 -8.73 -25.73
CA VAL A 170 -5.50 -8.16 -24.79
C VAL A 170 -6.82 -8.90 -24.87
N ASP A 171 -7.36 -9.11 -26.08
CA ASP A 171 -8.62 -9.84 -26.29
C ASP A 171 -8.52 -11.28 -25.75
N ALA A 172 -7.42 -11.98 -26.01
CA ALA A 172 -7.20 -13.33 -25.50
C ALA A 172 -7.11 -13.39 -23.96
N VAL A 173 -6.46 -12.40 -23.32
CA VAL A 173 -6.41 -12.32 -21.85
C VAL A 173 -7.78 -12.01 -21.25
N ASP A 174 -8.56 -11.12 -21.88
CA ASP A 174 -9.92 -10.77 -21.45
C ASP A 174 -10.90 -11.95 -21.60
N GLU A 175 -10.72 -12.79 -22.62
CA GLU A 175 -11.47 -14.04 -22.82
C GLU A 175 -10.94 -15.21 -21.97
N LEU A 176 -9.88 -14.99 -21.17
CA LEU A 176 -9.18 -15.99 -20.36
C LEU A 176 -8.54 -17.12 -21.21
N ASP A 177 -8.33 -16.88 -22.50
CA ASP A 177 -7.64 -17.76 -23.42
C ASP A 177 -6.12 -17.52 -23.36
N TYR A 178 -5.52 -18.01 -22.27
CA TYR A 178 -4.08 -17.85 -22.03
C TYR A 178 -3.21 -18.58 -23.07
N GLU A 179 -3.72 -19.64 -23.71
CA GLU A 179 -2.98 -20.36 -24.75
C GLU A 179 -2.84 -19.50 -26.00
N GLU A 180 -3.93 -18.85 -26.43
CA GLU A 180 -3.91 -17.93 -27.57
C GLU A 180 -3.03 -16.70 -27.28
N ALA A 181 -3.12 -16.14 -26.07
CA ALA A 181 -2.27 -15.02 -25.65
C ALA A 181 -0.76 -15.36 -25.70
N ILE A 182 -0.38 -16.59 -25.31
CA ILE A 182 1.01 -17.07 -25.40
C ILE A 182 1.44 -17.22 -26.86
N SER A 183 0.59 -17.82 -27.70
CA SER A 183 0.86 -18.00 -29.13
C SER A 183 1.09 -16.66 -29.83
N GLU A 184 0.24 -15.67 -29.55
CA GLU A 184 0.35 -14.33 -30.13
C GLU A 184 1.64 -13.61 -29.69
N LEU A 185 2.05 -13.79 -28.43
CA LEU A 185 3.28 -13.24 -27.88
C LEU A 185 4.55 -13.93 -28.40
N GLU A 186 4.52 -15.25 -28.62
CA GLU A 186 5.66 -16.02 -29.15
C GLU A 186 5.86 -15.77 -30.65
N ASN A 187 4.78 -15.50 -31.39
CA ASN A 187 4.76 -15.18 -32.82
C ASN A 187 4.97 -13.68 -33.14
N SER A 188 5.40 -12.89 -32.15
CA SER A 188 5.71 -11.46 -32.26
C SER A 188 7.19 -11.17 -32.06
#